data_AF-A0AAP8MYX0-F1
#
_entry.id   AF-A0AAP8MYX0-F1
#
_cell.length_a   1.000
_cell.length_b   1.000
_cell.length_c   1.000
_cell.angle_alpha   90.00
_cell.angle_beta   90.00
_cell.angle_gamma   90.00
#
_symmetry.space_group_name_H-M   'P 1'
#
loop_
_entity.id
_entity.type
_entity.pdbx_description
1 polymer ?
#
loop_
_entity_poly.entity_id
_entity_poly.type
_entity_poly.pdbx_seq_one_letter_code
_entity_poly.pdbx_strand_id
1 'polypeptide(L)' 'MKSAAILALLFSGSVLANPDICMEIGKAQAVNDHERVIELAAELNPADIEQCKAIADDARADVNHDLYSLMDD' A
#
# COMPACT_ATOMS: atom_id res chain seq x y z
N MET A 1 -20.53 -4.14 -40.56
CA MET A 1 -20.85 -4.71 -39.23
C MET A 1 -19.96 -4.00 -38.23
N LYS A 2 -20.54 -3.13 -37.40
CA LYS A 2 -19.82 -2.33 -36.39
C LYS A 2 -19.65 -3.19 -35.14
N SER A 3 -18.46 -3.73 -34.91
CA SER A 3 -18.12 -4.38 -33.64
C SER A 3 -17.69 -3.31 -32.65
N ALA A 4 -18.65 -2.79 -31.90
CA ALA A 4 -18.37 -2.05 -30.67
C ALA A 4 -17.94 -3.09 -29.62
N ALA A 5 -16.64 -3.31 -29.51
CA ALA A 5 -16.06 -3.99 -28.35
C ALA A 5 -16.17 -3.03 -27.17
N ILE A 6 -17.32 -3.07 -26.49
CA ILE A 6 -17.51 -2.41 -25.20
C ILE A 6 -16.64 -3.16 -24.22
N LEU A 7 -15.40 -2.68 -24.06
CA LEU A 7 -14.46 -3.11 -23.03
C LEU A 7 -14.95 -2.55 -21.68
N ALA A 8 -16.12 -3.01 -21.24
CA ALA A 8 -16.62 -2.81 -19.88
C ALA A 8 -15.92 -3.81 -18.95
N LEU A 9 -14.62 -3.65 -18.78
CA LEU A 9 -13.87 -4.32 -17.73
C LEU A 9 -13.85 -3.39 -16.52
N LEU A 10 -14.86 -3.58 -15.66
CA LEU A 10 -14.67 -3.74 -14.23
C LEU A 10 -13.75 -2.72 -13.54
N PHE A 11 -13.99 -1.42 -13.74
CA PHE A 11 -13.74 -0.45 -12.68
C PHE A 11 -14.98 -0.41 -11.78
N SER A 12 -15.36 -1.57 -11.24
CA SER A 12 -16.17 -1.63 -10.03
C SER A 12 -15.29 -1.01 -8.96
N GLY A 13 -15.60 0.22 -8.57
CA GLY A 13 -14.80 1.02 -7.66
C GLY A 13 -14.35 0.17 -6.49
N SER A 14 -13.08 -0.19 -6.50
CA SER A 14 -12.37 -0.61 -5.30
C SER A 14 -12.68 0.48 -4.31
N VAL A 15 -13.44 0.16 -3.26
CA VAL A 15 -13.36 0.89 -2.01
C VAL A 15 -11.91 0.65 -1.60
N LEU A 16 -11.02 1.51 -2.10
CA LEU A 16 -9.59 1.34 -1.97
C LEU A 16 -9.30 1.20 -0.50
N ALA A 17 -8.51 0.18 -0.15
CA ALA A 17 -7.79 0.10 1.10
C ALA A 17 -7.39 1.53 1.48
N ASN A 18 -7.75 2.01 2.68
CA ASN A 18 -7.45 3.37 3.09
C ASN A 18 -5.95 3.61 2.86
N PRO A 19 -5.56 4.33 1.79
CA PRO A 19 -4.19 4.25 1.27
C PRO A 19 -3.20 4.81 2.27
N ASP A 20 -3.67 5.71 3.14
CA ASP A 20 -2.93 6.27 4.26
C ASP A 20 -2.54 5.20 5.29
N ILE A 21 -3.47 4.30 5.66
CA ILE A 21 -3.18 3.20 6.60
C ILE A 21 -2.13 2.25 6.00
N CYS A 22 -2.25 1.92 4.71
CA CYS A 22 -1.30 1.06 4.02
C CYS A 22 0.10 1.68 3.92
N MET A 23 0.15 2.98 3.63
CA MET A 23 1.41 3.74 3.63
C MET A 23 2.04 3.79 5.03
N GLU A 24 1.25 4.05 6.07
CA GLU A 24 1.76 4.05 7.46
C GLU A 24 2.27 2.67 7.89
N ILE A 25 1.61 1.58 7.48
CA ILE A 25 2.11 0.23 7.71
C ILE A 25 3.49 0.04 7.06
N GLY A 26 3.68 0.46 5.81
CA GLY A 26 4.96 0.39 5.12
C GLY A 26 6.08 1.15 5.84
N LYS A 27 5.76 2.38 6.30
CA LYS A 27 6.69 3.21 7.08
C LYS A 27 7.05 2.57 8.42
N ALA A 28 6.06 2.08 9.15
CA ALA A 28 6.26 1.40 10.43
C ALA A 28 7.12 0.13 10.27
N GLN A 29 6.90 -0.65 9.19
CA GLN A 29 7.75 -1.78 8.85
C GLN A 29 9.20 -1.37 8.54
N ALA A 30 9.42 -0.24 7.85
CA ALA A 30 10.77 0.24 7.52
C ALA A 30 11.59 0.59 8.77
N VAL A 31 10.94 1.15 9.80
CA VAL A 31 11.57 1.51 11.07
C VAL A 31 11.46 0.42 12.15
N ASN A 32 10.98 -0.77 11.78
CA ASN A 32 10.85 -1.92 12.68
C ASN A 32 9.88 -1.71 13.86
N ASP A 33 8.87 -0.85 13.70
CA ASP A 33 7.83 -0.57 14.69
C ASP A 33 6.69 -1.58 14.57
N HIS A 34 6.86 -2.71 15.28
CA HIS A 34 5.93 -3.83 15.22
C HIS A 34 4.59 -3.54 15.89
N GLU A 35 4.57 -2.74 16.95
CA GLU A 35 3.33 -2.40 17.67
C GLU A 35 2.43 -1.57 16.75
N ARG A 36 3.00 -0.56 16.08
CA ARG A 36 2.26 0.27 15.13
C ARG A 36 1.73 -0.51 13.94
N VAL A 37 2.51 -1.46 13.41
CA VAL A 37 2.05 -2.35 12.33
C VAL A 37 0.83 -3.18 12.75
N ILE A 38 0.83 -3.72 13.97
CA ILE A 38 -0.28 -4.53 14.48
C ILE A 38 -1.55 -3.69 14.65
N GLU A 39 -1.42 -2.49 15.22
CA GLU A 39 -2.55 -1.55 15.38
C GLU A 39 -3.19 -1.22 14.04
N LEU A 40 -2.38 -0.80 13.07
CA LEU A 40 -2.86 -0.40 11.75
C LEU A 40 -3.43 -1.59 10.96
N ALA A 41 -2.84 -2.78 11.08
CA ALA A 41 -3.33 -3.98 10.43
C ALA A 41 -4.69 -4.46 10.96
N ALA A 42 -5.03 -4.13 12.22
CA ALA A 42 -6.34 -4.44 12.80
C ALA A 42 -7.48 -3.63 12.17
N GLU A 43 -7.17 -2.48 11.57
CA GLU A 43 -8.13 -1.62 10.86
C GLU A 43 -8.34 -2.03 9.40
N LEU A 44 -7.53 -2.95 8.87
CA LEU A 44 -7.64 -3.41 7.49
C LEU A 44 -8.71 -4.47 7.31
N ASN A 45 -9.51 -4.28 6.26
CA ASN A 45 -10.38 -5.34 5.77
C ASN A 45 -9.53 -6.43 5.09
N PRO A 46 -9.76 -7.72 5.39
CA PRO A 46 -9.06 -8.82 4.73
C PRO A 46 -9.12 -8.79 3.19
N ALA A 47 -10.18 -8.25 2.61
CA ALA A 47 -10.33 -8.12 1.16
C ALA A 47 -9.30 -7.15 0.52
N ASP A 48 -8.76 -6.24 1.32
CA ASP A 48 -7.92 -5.13 0.88
C ASP A 48 -6.42 -5.36 1.12
N ILE A 49 -6.07 -6.46 1.80
CA ILE A 49 -4.68 -6.79 2.20
C ILE A 49 -3.73 -6.81 1.01
N GLU A 50 -4.14 -7.38 -0.12
CA GLU A 50 -3.25 -7.54 -1.27
C GLU A 50 -2.93 -6.20 -1.95
N GLN A 51 -3.91 -5.31 -2.08
CA GLN A 51 -3.66 -3.93 -2.51
C GLN A 51 -2.82 -3.17 -1.50
N CYS A 52 -3.11 -3.37 -0.21
CA CYS A 52 -2.41 -2.69 0.88
C CYS A 52 -0.92 -3.07 0.95
N LYS A 53 -0.58 -4.33 0.68
CA LYS A 53 0.80 -4.80 0.58
C LYS A 53 1.60 -4.04 -0.48
N ALA A 54 1.04 -3.84 -1.66
CA ALA A 54 1.73 -3.12 -2.73
C ALA A 54 2.07 -1.68 -2.33
N ILE A 55 1.14 -0.99 -1.64
CA ILE A 55 1.36 0.37 -1.13
C ILE A 55 2.39 0.37 0.02
N ALA A 56 2.28 -0.59 0.95
CA ALA A 56 3.20 -0.71 2.07
C ALA A 56 4.64 -1.02 1.62
N ASP A 57 4.81 -1.87 0.60
CA ASP A 57 6.12 -2.20 0.05
C ASP A 57 6.78 -0.99 -0.62
N ASP A 58 6.00 -0.18 -1.37
CA ASP A 58 6.48 1.06 -1.98
C ASP A 58 6.90 2.08 -0.92
N ALA A 59 6.06 2.32 0.09
CA ALA A 59 6.37 3.21 1.20
C ALA A 59 7.59 2.74 2.01
N ARG A 60 7.78 1.43 2.17
CA ARG A 60 8.95 0.86 2.84
C ARG A 60 10.23 1.10 2.03
N ALA A 61 10.16 0.98 0.72
CA ALA A 61 11.29 1.23 -0.17
C ALA A 61 11.72 2.70 -0.14
N ASP A 62 10.75 3.63 -0.12
CA ASP A 62 10.98 5.07 -0.02
C ASP A 62 11.72 5.47 1.27
N VAL A 63 11.24 4.99 2.43
CA VAL A 63 11.91 5.23 3.72
C VAL A 63 13.33 4.66 3.76
N ASN A 64 13.52 3.45 3.21
CA ASN A 64 14.86 2.87 3.14
C ASN A 64 15.78 3.69 2.23
N HIS A 65 15.29 4.20 1.10
CA HIS A 65 16.06 5.06 0.22
C HIS A 65 16.51 6.34 0.93
N ASP A 66 15.61 6.98 1.69
CA ASP A 66 15.95 8.14 2.53
C ASP A 66 16.99 7.79 3.59
N LEU A 67 16.86 6.63 4.24
CA LEU A 67 17.81 6.16 5.25
C LEU A 67 19.21 5.97 4.67
N TYR A 68 19.32 5.37 3.49
CA TYR A 68 20.59 5.19 2.79
C TYR A 68 21.17 6.53 2.32
N SER A 69 20.33 7.43 1.79
CA SER A 69 20.77 8.76 1.36
C SER A 69 21.36 9.59 2.51
N LEU A 70 20.90 9.39 3.75
CA LEU A 70 21.41 10.10 4.93
C LEU A 70 22.72 9.52 5.49
N MET A 71 23.13 8.32 5.05
CA MET A 71 24.35 7.66 5.53
C MET A 71 25.57 7.87 4.61
N ASP A 72 25.37 8.42 3.42
CA ASP A 72 26.42 8.67 2.40
C ASP A 72 26.98 10.11 2.40
N ASP A 73 26.56 10.98 3.33
CA ASP A 73 27.08 12.36 3.53
C ASP A 73 28.17 12.47 4.62
#